data_AF-A0A2V8VYP9-F1
#
_entry.id   AF-A0A2V8VYP9-F1
#
_cell.length_a   1.000
_cell.length_b   1.000
_cell.length_c   1.000
_cell.angle_alpha   90.00
_cell.angle_beta   90.00
_cell.angle_gamma   90.00
#
_symmetry.space_group_name_H-M   'P 1'
#
loop_
_entity.id
_entity.type
_entity.pdbx_description
1 polymer ?
#
loop_
_entity_poly.entity_id
_entity_poly.type
_entity_poly.pdbx_seq_one_letter_code
_entity_poly.pdbx_strand_id
1 'polypeptide(L)'
;MLTRLSLLVSFAMFLTSGVLRVAKPAPPAGGLLVVANQKEHTLLLVDPENRRELAKIVVGVNGHEVMASKDSRFAYVPIYGNSGRKHD
;
A
#
# COMPACT_ATOMS: atom_id res chain seq x y z
N MET A 1 -33.89 -12.14 -52.39
CA MET A 1 -32.41 -12.16 -52.47
C MET A 1 -31.73 -11.00 -51.72
N LEU A 2 -32.31 -9.79 -51.62
CA LEU A 2 -31.67 -8.64 -50.97
C LEU A 2 -31.69 -8.61 -49.42
N THR A 3 -32.62 -9.32 -48.77
CA THR A 3 -32.71 -9.36 -47.29
C THR A 3 -31.65 -10.24 -46.63
N ARG A 4 -31.08 -11.22 -47.37
CA ARG A 4 -30.01 -12.09 -46.87
C ARG A 4 -28.64 -11.42 -46.87
N LEU A 5 -28.44 -10.43 -47.73
CA LEU A 5 -27.19 -9.67 -47.83
C LEU A 5 -27.06 -8.60 -46.73
N SER A 6 -28.20 -8.10 -46.23
CA SER A 6 -28.25 -7.06 -45.20
C SER A 6 -27.90 -7.57 -43.79
N LEU A 7 -28.06 -8.87 -43.52
CA LEU A 7 -27.72 -9.47 -42.22
C LEU A 7 -26.21 -9.72 -42.05
N LEU A 8 -25.48 -9.91 -43.15
CA LEU A 8 -24.05 -10.25 -43.16
C LEU A 8 -23.14 -9.03 -42.94
N VAL A 9 -23.55 -7.85 -43.40
CA VAL A 9 -22.78 -6.60 -43.20
C VAL A 9 -22.86 -6.13 -41.74
N SER A 10 -24.01 -6.34 -41.09
CA SER A 10 -24.20 -6.03 -39.66
C SER A 10 -23.41 -6.97 -38.74
N PHE A 11 -23.17 -8.21 -39.16
CA PHE A 11 -22.35 -9.17 -38.41
C PHE A 11 -20.86 -8.81 -38.47
N ALA A 12 -20.39 -8.28 -39.61
CA ALA A 12 -19.00 -7.87 -39.79
C ALA A 12 -18.63 -6.58 -39.03
N MET A 13 -19.56 -5.64 -38.86
CA MET A 13 -19.35 -4.44 -38.04
C MET A 13 -19.36 -4.71 -36.52
N PHE A 14 -19.86 -5.86 -36.07
CA PHE A 14 -19.84 -6.24 -34.66
C PHE A 14 -18.52 -6.88 -34.22
N LEU A 15 -17.63 -7.25 -35.16
CA LEU A 15 -16.33 -7.85 -34.87
C LEU A 15 -15.18 -6.83 -34.78
N THR A 16 -15.41 -5.57 -35.18
CA THR A 16 -14.35 -4.54 -35.23
C THR A 16 -14.43 -3.50 -34.12
N SER A 17 -15.40 -3.60 -33.20
CA SER A 17 -15.42 -2.85 -31.94
C SER A 17 -14.35 -3.41 -30.99
N GLY A 18 -13.10 -3.20 -31.36
CA GLY A 18 -11.95 -3.37 -30.50
C GLY A 18 -12.13 -2.49 -29.27
N VAL A 19 -12.51 -3.12 -28.16
CA VAL A 19 -12.53 -2.48 -26.84
C VAL A 19 -11.11 -1.98 -26.59
N LEU A 20 -10.90 -0.66 -26.60
CA LEU A 20 -9.66 -0.08 -26.09
C LEU A 20 -9.52 -0.54 -24.65
N ARG A 21 -8.67 -1.53 -24.41
CA ARG A 21 -8.22 -1.89 -23.07
C ARG A 21 -7.32 -0.76 -22.60
N VAL A 22 -7.91 0.23 -21.94
CA VAL A 22 -7.14 1.17 -21.14
C VAL A 22 -6.37 0.34 -20.13
N ALA A 23 -5.05 0.29 -20.27
CA ALA A 23 -4.19 -0.38 -19.32
C ALA A 23 -4.43 0.26 -17.95
N LYS A 24 -4.90 -0.53 -16.98
CA LYS A 24 -4.94 -0.06 -15.59
C LYS A 24 -3.51 0.23 -15.16
N PRO A 25 -3.25 1.37 -14.49
CA PRO A 25 -1.94 1.61 -13.89
C PRO A 25 -1.56 0.41 -13.04
N ALA A 26 -0.29 0.01 -13.09
CA ALA A 26 0.22 -0.98 -12.16
C ALA A 26 -0.08 -0.53 -10.73
N PRO A 27 -0.47 -1.44 -9.82
CA PRO A 27 -0.55 -1.11 -8.41
C PRO A 27 0.75 -0.43 -7.98
N PRO A 28 0.71 0.59 -7.11
CA PRO A 28 1.92 1.14 -6.53
C PRO A 28 2.75 -0.02 -5.97
N ALA A 29 4.07 0.02 -6.16
CA ALA A 29 4.97 -0.98 -5.59
C ALA A 29 4.66 -1.13 -4.09
N GLY A 30 4.51 -2.38 -3.63
CA GLY A 30 4.14 -2.68 -2.25
C GLY A 30 5.04 -1.94 -1.26
N GLY A 31 4.43 -1.35 -0.24
CA GLY A 31 5.14 -0.60 0.80
C GLY A 31 5.50 -1.46 2.01
N LEU A 32 6.42 -0.96 2.83
CA LEU A 32 6.66 -1.49 4.17
C LEU A 32 5.78 -0.73 5.18
N LEU A 33 5.36 -1.44 6.22
CA LEU A 33 4.69 -0.84 7.37
C LEU A 33 5.73 -0.55 8.47
N VAL A 34 5.67 0.67 9.02
CA VAL A 34 6.47 1.04 10.19
C VAL A 34 5.52 1.16 11.38
N VAL A 35 5.77 0.40 12.45
CA VAL A 35 4.86 0.29 13.61
C VAL A 35 5.55 0.74 14.88
N ALA A 36 4.97 1.72 15.57
CA ALA A 36 5.36 2.05 16.94
C ALA A 36 4.86 0.95 17.90
N ASN A 37 5.75 0.05 18.33
CA ASN A 37 5.44 -0.99 19.31
C ASN A 37 5.67 -0.45 20.71
N GLN A 38 4.73 0.40 21.13
CA GLN A 38 4.80 1.23 22.33
C GLN A 38 5.21 0.47 23.59
N LYS A 39 4.56 -0.67 23.87
CA LYS A 39 4.75 -1.42 25.11
C LYS A 39 6.14 -2.03 25.23
N GLU A 40 6.70 -2.47 24.11
CA GLU A 40 8.04 -3.07 24.06
C GLU A 40 9.14 -2.04 23.80
N HIS A 41 8.81 -0.75 23.68
CA HIS A 41 9.76 0.31 23.36
C HIS A 41 10.57 0.01 22.09
N THR A 42 9.88 -0.47 21.05
CA THR A 42 10.49 -0.80 19.77
C THR A 42 9.73 -0.18 18.60
N LEU A 43 10.43 -0.02 17.48
CA LEU A 43 9.86 0.25 16.16
C LEU A 43 9.97 -1.03 15.33
N LEU A 44 8.88 -1.46 14.71
CA LEU A 44 8.87 -2.62 13.81
C LEU A 44 8.85 -2.16 12.37
N LEU A 45 9.64 -2.82 11.53
CA LEU A 45 9.52 -2.76 10.07
C LEU A 45 8.87 -4.05 9.60
N VAL A 46 7.72 -3.96 8.95
CA VAL A 46 6.89 -5.11 8.59
C VAL A 46 6.66 -5.14 7.09
N ASP A 47 6.80 -6.33 6.51
CA ASP A 47 6.34 -6.66 5.17
C ASP A 47 4.86 -7.12 5.26
N PRO A 48 3.90 -6.29 4.82
CA PRO A 48 2.48 -6.61 4.94
C PRO A 48 2.03 -7.69 3.96
N GLU A 49 2.72 -7.84 2.82
CA GLU A 49 2.38 -8.82 1.78
C GLU A 49 2.74 -10.24 2.25
N ASN A 50 3.94 -10.39 2.83
CA ASN A 50 4.42 -11.67 3.35
C ASN A 50 4.05 -11.89 4.83
N ARG A 51 3.39 -10.92 5.47
CA ARG A 51 3.01 -10.93 6.90
C ARG A 51 4.19 -11.24 7.82
N ARG A 52 5.31 -10.56 7.60
CA ARG A 52 6.58 -10.84 8.27
C ARG A 52 7.20 -9.57 8.85
N GLU A 53 7.68 -9.65 10.09
CA GLU A 53 8.57 -8.64 10.67
C GLU A 53 9.96 -8.75 10.01
N LEU A 54 10.41 -7.65 9.41
CA LEU A 54 11.72 -7.54 8.78
C LEU A 54 12.79 -7.05 9.77
N ALA A 55 12.39 -6.19 10.71
CA ALA A 55 13.28 -5.68 11.76
C ALA A 55 12.49 -5.21 12.98
N LYS A 56 13.13 -5.30 14.15
CA LYS A 56 12.71 -4.70 15.42
C LYS A 56 13.85 -3.85 15.96
N ILE A 57 13.60 -2.55 16.11
CA ILE A 57 14.58 -1.55 16.50
C ILE A 57 14.22 -1.02 17.88
N VAL A 58 15.13 -1.09 18.84
CA VAL A 58 14.93 -0.51 20.18
C VAL A 58 14.91 1.01 20.09
N VAL A 59 13.91 1.63 20.72
CA VAL A 59 13.77 3.09 20.83
C VAL A 59 13.60 3.50 22.29
N GLY A 60 13.51 4.82 22.55
CA GLY A 60 13.22 5.32 23.89
C GLY A 60 11.80 5.01 24.38
N VAL A 61 11.57 5.28 25.66
CA VAL A 61 10.26 5.11 26.30
C VAL A 61 9.24 6.12 25.75
N ASN A 62 7.95 5.77 25.72
CA ASN A 62 6.85 6.63 25.24
C ASN A 62 6.92 7.06 23.77
N GLY A 63 7.50 6.22 22.90
CA GLY A 63 7.31 6.34 21.45
C GLY A 63 5.91 5.89 21.03
N HIS A 64 4.99 6.85 20.87
CA HIS A 64 3.58 6.59 20.50
C HIS A 64 3.26 6.85 19.02
N GLU A 65 4.09 7.65 18.37
CA GLU A 65 3.83 8.17 17.03
C GLU A 65 4.97 7.75 16.11
N VAL A 66 4.67 7.69 14.81
CA VAL A 66 5.68 7.49 13.78
C VAL A 66 5.33 8.28 12.54
N MET A 67 6.34 8.87 11.91
CA MET A 67 6.22 9.54 10.62
C MET A 67 7.29 9.02 9.68
N ALA A 68 6.89 8.59 8.48
CA ALA A 68 7.80 8.22 7.41
C ALA A 68 8.02 9.40 6.45
N SER A 69 9.26 9.62 6.03
CA SER A 69 9.60 10.67 5.06
C SER A 69 8.99 10.36 3.69
N LYS A 70 8.73 11.41 2.89
CA LYS A 70 8.12 11.27 1.55
C LYS A 70 8.97 10.44 0.58
N ASP A 71 10.29 10.45 0.77
CA ASP A 71 11.25 9.66 0.00
C ASP A 71 11.47 8.24 0.56
N SER A 72 10.73 7.86 1.62
CA SER A 72 10.78 6.55 2.28
C SER A 72 12.15 6.13 2.84
N ARG A 73 13.10 7.07 2.98
CA ARG A 73 14.44 6.77 3.50
C ARG A 73 14.53 6.86 5.03
N PHE A 74 13.62 7.60 5.66
CA PHE A 74 13.65 7.84 7.09
C PHE A 74 12.28 7.60 7.73
N ALA A 75 12.31 7.11 8.96
CA ALA A 75 11.18 7.13 9.87
C ALA A 75 11.59 7.82 11.17
N TYR A 76 10.71 8.65 11.71
CA TYR A 76 10.93 9.44 12.92
C TYR A 76 9.95 8.99 13.99
N VAL A 77 10.46 8.76 15.20
CA VAL A 77 9.67 8.39 16.38
C VAL A 77 9.97 9.43 17.47
N PRO A 78 9.02 10.31 17.82
CA PRO A 78 9.20 11.22 18.93
C PRO A 78 9.23 10.44 20.24
N ILE A 79 10.25 10.69 21.05
CA ILE A 79 10.42 10.11 22.38
C ILE A 79 10.08 11.19 23.40
N TYR A 80 8.84 11.15 23.88
CA TYR A 80 8.38 12.03 24.94
C TYR A 80 8.99 11.58 26.28
N GLY A 81 9.49 12.52 27.08
CA GLY A 81 9.98 12.21 28.43
C GLY A 81 8.89 11.59 29.32
N ASN A 82 9.28 11.06 30.48
CA ASN A 82 8.35 10.40 31.42
C ASN A 82 7.60 11.39 32.35
N SER A 83 7.27 12.60 31.88
CA SER A 83 6.62 13.61 32.72
C SER A 83 5.13 13.34 32.96
N GLY A 84 4.49 12.53 32.12
CA GLY A 84 3.13 12.02 32.32
C GLY A 84 3.16 10.54 32.67
N ARG A 85 3.24 10.20 33.97
CA ARG A 85 3.18 8.81 34.42
C ARG A 85 1.99 8.07 33.81
N LYS A 86 2.24 6.92 33.18
CA LYS A 86 1.34 5.77 33.26
C LYS A 86 2.20 4.59 33.70
N HIS A 87 1.93 4.13 34.90
CA HIS A 87 2.58 2.95 35.48
C HIS A 87 2.30 1.74 34.57
N ASP A 88 3.37 1.01 34.37
CA ASP A 88 3.57 -0.33 33.82
C ASP A 88 2.54 -1.37 34.29
#